data_AF-A0A976KUI8-F1
#
_entry.id   AF-A0A976KUI8-F1
#
_cell.length_a   1.000
_cell.length_b   1.000
_cell.length_c   1.000
_cell.angle_alpha   90.00
_cell.angle_beta   90.00
_cell.angle_gamma   90.00
#
_symmetry.space_group_name_H-M   'P 1'
#
loop_
_entity.id
_entity.type
_entity.pdbx_description
1 polymer ?
#
loop_
_entity_poly.entity_id
_entity_poly.type
_entity_poly.pdbx_seq_one_letter_code
_entity_poly.pdbx_strand_id
1 'polypeptide(L)'
;MSRLALPLAALLFLAACPEGETTSPETAAAAEPAAEEPPKEVSADMIATYQGMASDVYSRDYERCLEEQMAAEDTLYMRAAFSMHLELDAEGAVTGAKVNDMLIKVRNYEGQDLADGNADAMGECLTGLAKEWAFEPAPGTTCEFDVSGSVGD
;
A
#
# COMPACT_ATOMS: atom_id res chain seq x y z
N MET A 1 24.21 21.84 25.56
CA MET A 1 23.38 22.19 24.40
C MET A 1 21.92 21.97 24.77
N SER A 2 21.11 23.03 24.59
CA SER A 2 19.64 23.13 24.59
C SER A 2 18.81 22.46 25.70
N ARG A 3 18.39 23.29 26.67
CA ARG A 3 17.03 23.26 27.23
C ARG A 3 16.53 24.69 27.29
N LEU A 4 15.61 25.05 26.40
CA LEU A 4 14.86 26.31 26.47
C LEU A 4 13.37 25.94 26.48
N ALA A 5 12.83 25.98 27.69
CA ALA A 5 11.41 26.10 27.95
C ALA A 5 11.02 27.58 27.80
N LEU A 6 9.86 27.85 27.22
CA LEU A 6 9.24 29.18 27.21
C LEU A 6 7.77 29.03 27.63
N PRO A 7 7.34 29.73 28.69
CA PRO A 7 5.97 29.67 29.19
C PRO A 7 5.11 30.87 28.73
N LEU A 8 3.81 30.60 28.74
CA LEU A 8 2.65 31.45 29.07
C LEU A 8 2.61 32.94 28.68
N ALA A 9 1.55 33.23 27.91
CA ALA A 9 0.47 34.20 28.19
C ALA A 9 0.81 35.70 28.28
N ALA A 10 0.16 36.48 27.41
CA ALA A 10 -0.23 37.84 27.70
C ALA A 10 -1.57 38.19 27.04
N LEU A 11 -2.52 38.55 27.92
CA LEU A 11 -3.81 39.19 27.67
C LEU A 11 -3.68 40.52 26.92
N LEU A 12 -4.78 40.96 26.30
CA LEU A 12 -5.32 42.33 26.14
C LEU A 12 -6.31 42.27 24.93
N PHE A 13 -7.53 42.80 24.91
CA PHE A 13 -8.07 44.07 25.38
C PHE A 13 -9.61 43.97 25.49
N LEU A 14 -10.20 44.62 26.49
CA LEU A 14 -11.64 44.95 26.59
C LEU A 14 -11.84 46.38 26.05
N ALA A 15 -12.82 46.61 25.17
CA ALA A 15 -13.48 47.91 24.98
C ALA A 15 -14.80 47.77 24.19
N ALA A 16 -15.74 48.67 24.49
CA ALA A 16 -17.17 48.61 24.24
C ALA A 16 -17.67 49.27 22.93
N CYS A 17 -18.82 48.78 22.43
CA CYS A 17 -20.04 49.41 21.84
C CYS A 17 -19.93 50.69 20.95
N PRO A 18 -20.74 50.86 19.86
CA PRO A 18 -22.20 51.02 20.03
C PRO A 18 -23.13 50.52 18.90
N GLU A 19 -24.42 50.69 19.21
CA GLU A 19 -25.68 50.34 18.54
C GLU A 19 -25.81 50.71 17.05
N GLY A 20 -26.53 49.87 16.31
CA GLY A 20 -27.05 50.13 14.97
C GLY A 20 -28.23 49.19 14.67
N GLU A 21 -29.41 49.78 14.53
CA GLU A 21 -30.73 49.13 14.43
C GLU A 21 -31.12 48.78 12.97
N THR A 22 -32.04 47.81 12.82
CA THR A 22 -32.86 47.47 11.63
C THR A 22 -32.13 46.69 10.50
N THR A 23 -32.56 45.51 10.02
CA THR A 23 -33.87 45.12 9.46
C THR A 23 -33.91 43.59 9.16
N SER A 24 -35.12 43.02 9.21
CA SER A 24 -35.61 41.77 8.59
C SER A 24 -35.13 40.37 9.08
N PRO A 25 -36.08 39.47 9.42
CA PRO A 25 -35.81 38.04 9.60
C PRO A 25 -35.86 37.35 8.23
N GLU A 26 -34.72 37.24 7.55
CA GLU A 26 -34.60 36.27 6.47
C GLU A 26 -34.17 34.94 7.09
N THR A 27 -35.02 33.94 6.87
CA THR A 27 -34.86 32.56 7.33
C THR A 27 -33.47 32.05 6.94
N ALA A 28 -32.56 31.97 7.92
CA ALA A 28 -31.37 31.15 7.79
C ALA A 28 -31.85 29.69 7.71
N ALA A 29 -32.04 29.20 6.48
CA ALA A 29 -32.01 27.79 6.22
C ALA A 29 -30.63 27.32 6.70
N ALA A 30 -30.62 26.68 7.86
CA ALA A 30 -29.50 25.89 8.30
C ALA A 30 -29.19 24.93 7.16
N ALA A 31 -28.09 25.19 6.46
CA ALA A 31 -27.50 24.19 5.59
C ALA A 31 -27.15 23.02 6.50
N GLU A 32 -27.98 21.98 6.45
CA GLU A 32 -27.66 20.69 7.04
C GLU A 32 -26.26 20.32 6.53
N PRO A 33 -25.31 19.93 7.41
CA PRO A 33 -24.04 19.43 6.94
C PRO A 33 -24.35 18.24 6.03
N ALA A 34 -23.94 18.34 4.76
CA ALA A 34 -23.98 17.22 3.83
C ALA A 34 -23.30 16.06 4.55
N ALA A 35 -24.07 15.01 4.85
CA ALA A 35 -23.52 13.78 5.37
C ALA A 35 -22.42 13.34 4.41
N GLU A 36 -21.19 13.24 4.91
CA GLU A 36 -20.07 12.68 4.16
C GLU A 36 -20.52 11.33 3.62
N GLU A 37 -20.60 11.20 2.29
CA GLU A 37 -20.90 9.92 1.68
C GLU A 37 -19.85 8.91 2.17
N PRO A 38 -20.26 7.70 2.59
CA PRO A 38 -19.30 6.69 3.02
C PRO A 38 -18.30 6.45 1.88
N PRO A 39 -17.01 6.22 2.21
CA PRO A 39 -15.99 6.02 1.20
C PRO A 39 -16.43 4.87 0.28
N LYS A 40 -16.36 5.12 -1.03
CA LYS A 40 -16.74 4.15 -2.03
C LYS A 40 -15.82 2.93 -1.93
N GLU A 41 -16.34 1.82 -1.42
CA GLU A 41 -15.56 0.59 -1.31
C GLU A 41 -15.21 0.05 -2.71
N VAL A 42 -13.97 -0.44 -2.85
CA VAL A 42 -13.51 -1.13 -4.06
C VAL A 42 -14.26 -2.46 -4.21
N SER A 43 -14.77 -2.73 -5.41
CA SER A 43 -15.57 -3.94 -5.65
C SER A 43 -14.71 -5.21 -5.65
N ALA A 44 -15.30 -6.34 -5.26
CA ALA A 44 -14.62 -7.65 -5.30
C ALA A 44 -14.10 -8.00 -6.71
N ASP A 45 -14.83 -7.62 -7.76
CA ASP A 45 -14.41 -7.84 -9.16
C ASP A 45 -13.15 -7.03 -9.51
N MET A 46 -13.01 -5.83 -8.95
CA MET A 46 -11.82 -4.99 -9.13
C MET A 46 -10.62 -5.60 -8.40
N ILE A 47 -10.81 -6.09 -7.17
CA ILE A 47 -9.76 -6.82 -6.43
C ILE A 47 -9.30 -8.07 -7.21
N ALA A 48 -10.23 -8.85 -7.75
CA ALA A 48 -9.90 -10.01 -8.56
C ALA A 48 -9.11 -9.62 -9.83
N THR A 49 -9.44 -8.46 -10.42
CA THR A 49 -8.69 -7.91 -11.56
C THR A 49 -7.26 -7.54 -11.15
N TYR A 50 -7.06 -6.88 -10.01
CA TYR A 50 -5.74 -6.53 -9.51
C TYR A 50 -4.90 -7.75 -9.16
N GLN A 51 -5.49 -8.78 -8.55
CA GLN A 51 -4.82 -10.06 -8.32
C GLN A 51 -4.37 -10.71 -9.63
N GLY A 52 -5.20 -10.67 -10.66
CA GLY A 52 -4.84 -11.13 -12.01
C GLY A 52 -3.69 -10.32 -12.61
N MET A 53 -3.71 -9.00 -12.49
CA MET A 53 -2.61 -8.14 -12.96
C MET A 53 -1.31 -8.43 -12.22
N ALA A 54 -1.35 -8.62 -10.90
CA ALA A 54 -0.19 -8.98 -10.12
C ALA A 54 0.43 -10.31 -10.58
N SER A 55 -0.41 -11.32 -10.82
CA SER A 55 0.01 -12.60 -11.38
C SER A 55 0.60 -12.45 -12.79
N ASP A 56 -0.06 -11.71 -13.68
CA ASP A 56 0.25 -11.77 -15.11
C ASP A 56 1.27 -10.72 -15.53
N VAL A 57 1.04 -9.47 -15.18
CA VAL A 57 1.86 -8.32 -15.61
C VAL A 57 3.14 -8.26 -14.80
N TYR A 58 3.05 -8.55 -13.49
CA TYR A 58 4.19 -8.46 -12.58
C TYR A 58 4.87 -9.80 -12.30
N SER A 59 4.45 -10.88 -12.98
CA SER A 59 5.16 -12.18 -13.00
C SER A 59 6.66 -12.04 -13.20
N ARG A 60 7.05 -11.17 -14.14
CA ARG A 60 8.45 -10.92 -14.49
C ARG A 60 9.29 -10.42 -13.31
N ASP A 61 8.68 -9.69 -12.38
CA ASP A 61 9.39 -9.22 -11.20
C ASP A 61 9.64 -10.35 -10.20
N TYR A 62 8.69 -11.29 -10.10
CA TYR A 62 8.88 -12.52 -9.33
C TYR A 62 10.02 -13.36 -9.88
N GLU A 63 10.04 -13.56 -11.21
CA GLU A 63 11.10 -14.30 -11.90
C GLU A 63 12.46 -13.61 -11.74
N ARG A 64 12.53 -12.29 -11.93
CA ARG A 64 13.76 -11.52 -11.74
C ARG A 64 14.33 -11.69 -10.33
N CYS A 65 13.50 -11.56 -9.29
CA CYS A 65 13.98 -11.74 -7.93
C CYS A 65 14.42 -13.19 -7.65
N LEU A 66 13.76 -14.19 -8.24
CA LEU A 66 14.21 -15.59 -8.15
C LEU A 66 15.55 -15.81 -8.86
N GLU A 67 15.76 -15.22 -10.04
CA GLU A 67 17.03 -15.30 -10.79
C GLU A 67 18.20 -14.70 -10.00
N GLU A 68 17.98 -13.62 -9.25
CA GLU A 68 18.99 -13.06 -8.35
C GLU A 68 19.35 -14.04 -7.22
N GLN A 69 18.37 -14.76 -6.66
CA GLN A 69 18.64 -15.80 -5.65
C GLN A 69 19.36 -17.01 -6.25
N MET A 70 18.98 -17.43 -7.46
CA MET A 70 19.67 -18.48 -8.21
C MET A 70 21.14 -18.15 -8.44
N ALA A 71 21.43 -16.91 -8.83
CA ALA A 71 22.80 -16.43 -9.01
C ALA A 71 23.58 -16.40 -7.69
N ALA A 72 22.93 -16.05 -6.57
CA ALA A 72 23.55 -16.03 -5.26
C ALA A 72 23.87 -17.44 -4.71
N GLU A 73 23.02 -18.42 -5.01
CA GLU A 73 23.15 -19.82 -4.57
C GLU A 73 23.89 -20.73 -5.57
N ASP A 74 24.40 -20.16 -6.69
CA ASP A 74 25.08 -20.88 -7.78
C ASP A 74 24.28 -22.11 -8.29
N THR A 75 22.99 -21.93 -8.51
CA THR A 75 22.07 -22.99 -8.97
C THR A 75 21.03 -22.45 -9.93
N LEU A 76 20.54 -23.32 -10.83
CA LEU A 76 19.42 -23.03 -11.73
C LEU A 76 18.13 -23.73 -11.29
N TYR A 77 18.16 -24.39 -10.13
CA TYR A 77 17.04 -25.19 -9.61
C TYR A 77 16.60 -24.58 -8.29
N MET A 78 15.72 -23.59 -8.37
CA MET A 78 15.08 -22.99 -7.21
C MET A 78 13.60 -22.77 -7.50
N ARG A 79 12.78 -22.86 -6.46
CA ARG A 79 11.38 -22.46 -6.50
C ARG A 79 11.08 -21.51 -5.37
N ALA A 80 10.13 -20.62 -5.60
CA ALA A 80 9.58 -19.75 -4.58
C ALA A 80 8.06 -19.80 -4.56
N ALA A 81 7.47 -19.60 -3.39
CA ALA A 81 6.06 -19.31 -3.21
C ALA A 81 5.93 -18.16 -2.21
N PHE A 82 5.00 -17.25 -2.44
CA PHE A 82 4.86 -16.05 -1.61
C PHE A 82 3.40 -15.63 -1.43
N SER A 83 3.17 -14.87 -0.38
CA SER A 83 1.99 -14.03 -0.19
C SER A 83 2.44 -12.63 0.19
N MET A 84 1.85 -11.61 -0.42
CA MET A 84 2.17 -10.21 -0.20
C MET A 84 0.89 -9.39 -0.05
N HIS A 85 0.90 -8.47 0.90
CA HIS A 85 -0.09 -7.42 1.08
C HIS A 85 0.32 -6.18 0.30
N LEU A 86 -0.63 -5.58 -0.41
CA LEU A 86 -0.47 -4.35 -1.18
C LEU A 86 -1.47 -3.30 -0.72
N GLU A 87 -1.01 -2.05 -0.64
CA GLU A 87 -1.83 -0.86 -0.40
C GLU A 87 -1.69 0.06 -1.62
N LEU A 88 -2.81 0.51 -2.17
CA LEU A 88 -2.90 1.43 -3.30
C LEU A 88 -3.50 2.78 -2.87
N ASP A 89 -3.06 3.85 -3.52
CA ASP A 89 -3.77 5.14 -3.51
C ASP A 89 -4.97 5.16 -4.48
N ALA A 90 -5.68 6.30 -4.51
CA ALA A 90 -6.87 6.47 -5.34
C ALA A 90 -6.55 6.46 -6.84
N GLU A 91 -5.30 6.75 -7.20
CA GLU A 91 -4.75 6.76 -8.55
C GLU A 91 -4.24 5.37 -8.99
N GLY A 92 -4.24 4.39 -8.09
CA GLY A 92 -3.84 3.00 -8.36
C GLY A 92 -2.35 2.74 -8.23
N ALA A 93 -1.57 3.70 -7.71
CA ALA A 93 -0.15 3.49 -7.43
C ALA A 93 0.04 2.78 -6.08
N VAL A 94 1.04 1.89 -6.01
CA VAL A 94 1.36 1.18 -4.75
C VAL A 94 2.01 2.14 -3.75
N THR A 95 1.36 2.34 -2.62
CA THR A 95 1.87 3.13 -1.49
C THR A 95 2.48 2.26 -0.39
N GLY A 96 2.07 0.99 -0.31
CA GLY A 96 2.54 0.02 0.67
C GLY A 96 2.67 -1.37 0.07
N ALA A 97 3.76 -2.06 0.40
CA ALA A 97 3.98 -3.45 -0.01
C ALA A 97 4.68 -4.21 1.11
N LYS A 98 4.14 -5.37 1.49
CA LYS A 98 4.68 -6.21 2.57
C LYS A 98 4.48 -7.68 2.26
N VAL A 99 5.57 -8.44 2.27
CA VAL A 99 5.49 -9.91 2.20
C VAL A 99 4.97 -10.47 3.52
N ASN A 100 3.90 -11.24 3.44
CA ASN A 100 3.25 -11.93 4.58
C ASN A 100 3.90 -13.30 4.82
N ASP A 101 4.14 -14.06 3.76
CA ASP A 101 4.76 -15.38 3.78
C ASP A 101 5.67 -15.53 2.57
N MET A 102 6.81 -16.19 2.76
CA MET A 102 7.81 -16.44 1.72
C MET A 102 8.45 -17.80 1.97
N LEU A 103 8.34 -18.67 0.98
CA LEU A 103 9.01 -19.94 0.90
C LEU A 103 9.96 -19.90 -0.28
N ILE A 104 11.22 -20.22 -0.06
CA ILE A 104 12.18 -20.41 -1.15
C ILE A 104 12.96 -21.70 -0.91
N LYS A 105 13.07 -22.54 -1.94
CA LYS A 105 13.72 -23.85 -1.86
C LYS A 105 14.76 -23.99 -2.95
N VAL A 106 15.96 -24.40 -2.55
CA VAL A 106 16.98 -24.91 -3.47
C VAL A 106 16.64 -26.36 -3.78
N ARG A 107 16.62 -26.71 -5.08
CA ARG A 107 16.28 -28.04 -5.59
C ARG A 107 17.46 -28.66 -6.33
N ASN A 108 17.38 -29.96 -6.59
CA ASN A 108 18.22 -30.61 -7.61
C ASN A 108 17.50 -30.68 -8.96
N TYR A 109 18.17 -31.23 -9.97
CA TYR A 109 17.62 -31.45 -11.32
C TYR A 109 16.43 -32.43 -11.34
N GLU A 110 16.22 -33.21 -10.28
CA GLU A 110 15.08 -34.12 -10.10
C GLU A 110 13.89 -33.43 -9.39
N GLY A 111 14.04 -32.15 -9.03
CA GLY A 111 13.03 -31.36 -8.35
C GLY A 111 12.90 -31.66 -6.85
N GLN A 112 13.86 -32.36 -6.24
CA GLN A 112 13.88 -32.62 -4.80
C GLN A 112 14.39 -31.40 -4.04
N ASP A 113 13.69 -30.99 -2.98
CA ASP A 113 14.12 -29.89 -2.11
C ASP A 113 15.36 -30.32 -1.30
N LEU A 114 16.42 -29.53 -1.38
CA LEU A 114 17.70 -29.78 -0.72
C LEU A 114 17.92 -28.88 0.50
N ALA A 115 17.54 -27.62 0.37
CA ALA A 115 17.74 -26.59 1.39
C ALA A 115 16.72 -25.45 1.25
N ASP A 116 16.59 -24.68 2.32
CA ASP A 116 15.94 -23.37 2.28
C ASP A 116 16.91 -22.36 1.66
N GLY A 117 16.42 -21.46 0.81
CA GLY A 117 17.20 -20.30 0.37
C GLY A 117 16.89 -19.06 1.19
N ASN A 118 17.32 -17.89 0.71
CA ASN A 118 17.18 -16.63 1.43
C ASN A 118 15.82 -15.94 1.18
N ALA A 119 14.82 -16.27 2.00
CA ALA A 119 13.49 -15.69 1.94
C ALA A 119 13.47 -14.17 2.21
N ASP A 120 14.32 -13.68 3.11
CA ASP A 120 14.39 -12.26 3.46
C ASP A 120 14.90 -11.44 2.26
N ALA A 121 15.98 -11.87 1.61
CA ALA A 121 16.53 -11.19 0.44
C ALA A 121 15.53 -11.18 -0.74
N MET A 122 14.82 -12.29 -0.98
CA MET A 122 13.77 -12.32 -1.99
C MET A 122 12.61 -11.38 -1.65
N GLY A 123 12.18 -11.35 -0.37
CA GLY A 123 11.12 -10.46 0.09
C GLY A 123 11.49 -8.98 -0.05
N GLU A 124 12.73 -8.61 0.25
CA GLU A 124 13.24 -7.25 0.04
C GLU A 124 13.26 -6.86 -1.44
N CYS A 125 13.71 -7.76 -2.32
CA CYS A 125 13.67 -7.54 -3.77
C CYS A 125 12.23 -7.30 -4.25
N LEU A 126 11.29 -8.20 -3.90
CA LEU A 126 9.90 -8.10 -4.32
C LEU A 126 9.19 -6.86 -3.82
N THR A 127 9.34 -6.54 -2.53
CA THR A 127 8.72 -5.33 -1.96
C THR A 127 9.34 -4.05 -2.51
N GLY A 128 10.62 -4.08 -2.91
CA GLY A 128 11.28 -2.99 -3.62
C GLY A 128 10.64 -2.72 -4.98
N LEU A 129 10.42 -3.77 -5.77
CA LEU A 129 9.82 -3.68 -7.10
C LEU A 129 8.32 -3.36 -7.06
N ALA A 130 7.60 -3.92 -6.10
CA ALA A 130 6.16 -3.72 -5.94
C ALA A 130 5.79 -2.24 -5.74
N LYS A 131 6.69 -1.42 -5.17
CA LYS A 131 6.49 0.03 -5.03
C LYS A 131 6.46 0.79 -6.35
N GLU A 132 6.92 0.17 -7.44
CA GLU A 132 6.88 0.75 -8.78
C GLU A 132 5.63 0.32 -9.57
N TRP A 133 4.80 -0.55 -9.00
CA TRP A 133 3.59 -1.04 -9.66
C TRP A 133 2.47 -0.01 -9.64
N ALA A 134 1.62 -0.07 -10.66
CA ALA A 134 0.46 0.77 -10.84
C ALA A 134 -0.67 -0.05 -11.47
N PHE A 135 -1.85 0.00 -10.87
CA PHE A 135 -2.99 -0.82 -11.23
C PHE A 135 -4.04 0.01 -11.97
N GLU A 136 -4.55 -0.56 -13.06
CA GLU A 136 -5.58 0.05 -13.90
C GLU A 136 -6.73 -0.95 -14.11
N PRO A 137 -8.00 -0.54 -13.95
CA PRO A 137 -8.46 0.82 -13.68
C PRO A 137 -8.10 1.30 -12.27
N ALA A 138 -7.79 2.59 -12.11
CA ALA A 138 -7.59 3.20 -10.80
C ALA A 138 -8.82 3.00 -9.88
N PRO A 139 -8.62 2.72 -8.57
CA PRO A 139 -9.71 2.38 -7.65
C PRO A 139 -10.59 3.59 -7.30
N GLY A 140 -10.06 4.81 -7.40
CA GLY A 140 -10.76 6.05 -7.03
C GLY A 140 -10.83 6.29 -5.51
N THR A 141 -10.37 5.34 -4.70
CA THR A 141 -10.17 5.42 -3.25
C THR A 141 -8.96 4.59 -2.87
N THR A 142 -8.39 4.79 -1.68
CA THR A 142 -7.35 3.89 -1.15
C THR A 142 -7.89 2.47 -1.05
N CYS A 143 -7.06 1.49 -1.36
CA CYS A 143 -7.45 0.09 -1.41
C CYS A 143 -6.32 -0.81 -0.90
N GLU A 144 -6.68 -1.91 -0.23
CA GLU A 144 -5.73 -2.90 0.25
C GLU A 144 -6.16 -4.29 -0.23
N PHE A 145 -5.20 -5.13 -0.62
CA PHE A 145 -5.47 -6.50 -1.02
C PHE A 145 -4.23 -7.39 -0.91
N ASP A 146 -4.47 -8.69 -0.80
CA ASP A 146 -3.42 -9.69 -0.80
C ASP A 146 -3.28 -10.34 -2.19
N VAL A 147 -2.03 -10.63 -2.55
CA VAL A 147 -1.65 -11.39 -3.73
C VAL A 147 -0.78 -12.57 -3.31
N SER A 148 -0.85 -13.66 -4.06
CA SER A 148 0.02 -14.82 -3.86
C SER A 148 0.42 -15.41 -5.19
N GLY A 149 1.56 -16.08 -5.21
CA GLY A 149 2.10 -16.69 -6.42
C GLY A 149 3.21 -17.69 -6.13
N SER A 150 3.59 -18.44 -7.16
CA SER A 150 4.77 -19.30 -7.17
C SER A 150 5.54 -19.16 -8.48
N VAL A 151 6.85 -19.38 -8.42
CA VAL A 151 7.77 -19.35 -9.56
C VAL A 151 8.83 -20.46 -9.42
N GLY A 152 9.34 -20.96 -10.55
CA GLY A 152 10.37 -22.01 -10.58
C GLY A 152 9.86 -23.44 -10.33
N ASP A 153 8.59 -23.70 -10.69
CA ASP A 153 7.99 -25.04 -10.62
C ASP A 153 8.60 -26.04 -11.62
#